data_AF-A1ZB21-F1
#
_entry.id   AF-A1ZB21-F1
#
_cell.length_a   1.000
_cell.length_b   1.000
_cell.length_c   1.000
_cell.angle_alpha   90.00
_cell.angle_beta   90.00
_cell.angle_gamma   90.00
#
_symmetry.space_group_name_H-M   'P 1'
#
loop_
_entity.id
_entity.type
_entity.pdbx_description
1 polymer ?
#
loop_
_entity_poly.entity_id
_entity_poly.type
_entity_poly.pdbx_seq_one_letter_code
_entity_poly.pdbx_strand_id
1 'polypeptide(L)'
;MKLLCSVLILASVLAANAKPNVQLQLQSALDQYLVHARNLDTTVSADVTTQCFNLYLPMLNEVAATFSTSYQACISTANAETANLTAEADKQQKIYQAEVTSLCSAFTACNSDNDTTNFFKCYANAAESDVSVIYGIATNAASSANSLSTGIQAIQDTEYQCTNTTESNYVRDTAATYDLLDSCLKYGVPTTSTAAPSSTSPVDSSSGAPVTDGTTVVASSTAAADTTVAVTTAAPGTAAPATTATSGTSASS
;
A
#
# COMPACT_ATOMS: atom_id res chain seq x y z
N MET A 1 -22.65 -12.26 -20.42
CA MET A 1 -23.38 -11.90 -19.18
C MET A 1 -22.51 -11.79 -17.91
N LYS A 2 -21.18 -12.04 -17.94
CA LYS A 2 -20.31 -11.89 -16.76
C LYS A 2 -19.77 -10.47 -16.51
N LEU A 3 -19.77 -9.59 -17.52
CA LEU A 3 -19.24 -8.23 -17.42
C LEU A 3 -20.12 -7.25 -16.60
N LEU A 4 -21.42 -7.52 -16.43
CA LEU A 4 -22.31 -6.60 -15.72
C LEU A 4 -22.20 -6.69 -14.19
N CYS A 5 -21.75 -7.81 -13.63
CA CYS A 5 -21.56 -7.95 -12.19
C CYS A 5 -20.36 -7.17 -11.66
N SER A 6 -19.31 -6.96 -12.46
CA SER A 6 -18.09 -6.30 -11.98
C SER A 6 -18.24 -4.78 -11.86
N VAL A 7 -19.09 -4.15 -12.68
CA VAL A 7 -19.25 -2.68 -12.67
C VAL A 7 -20.03 -2.18 -11.45
N LEU A 8 -20.95 -2.98 -10.91
CA LEU A 8 -21.75 -2.60 -9.74
C LEU A 8 -20.97 -2.58 -8.42
N ILE A 9 -19.82 -3.28 -8.33
CA ILE A 9 -19.03 -3.35 -7.09
C ILE A 9 -18.08 -2.15 -6.96
N LEU A 10 -17.64 -1.54 -8.06
CA LEU A 10 -16.74 -0.37 -8.00
C LEU A 10 -17.44 0.96 -7.68
N ALA A 11 -18.76 1.05 -7.82
CA ALA A 11 -19.47 2.32 -7.65
C ALA A 11 -19.80 2.68 -6.18
N SER A 12 -19.68 1.75 -5.23
CA SER A 12 -20.12 1.98 -3.85
C SER A 12 -19.02 2.36 -2.85
N VAL A 13 -17.75 2.48 -3.25
CA VAL A 13 -16.64 2.73 -2.30
C VAL A 13 -16.18 4.20 -2.24
N LEU A 14 -16.70 5.10 -3.08
CA LEU A 14 -16.21 6.50 -3.12
C LEU A 14 -16.98 7.49 -2.22
N ALA A 15 -17.84 7.04 -1.32
CA ALA A 15 -18.62 7.94 -0.44
C ALA A 15 -18.55 7.58 1.06
N ALA A 16 -17.35 7.35 1.59
CA ALA A 16 -17.03 7.37 3.03
C ALA A 16 -15.50 7.28 3.12
N ASN A 17 -14.72 8.29 3.51
CA ASN A 17 -14.69 8.94 4.81
C ASN A 17 -13.89 10.24 4.67
N ALA A 18 -14.52 11.36 4.34
CA ALA A 18 -13.89 12.65 4.59
C ALA A 18 -13.88 12.84 6.11
N LYS A 19 -12.72 12.61 6.75
CA LYS A 19 -12.53 12.83 8.20
C LYS A 19 -12.88 14.30 8.50
N PRO A 20 -13.91 14.60 9.30
CA PRO A 20 -14.43 15.97 9.49
C PRO A 20 -13.50 16.92 10.27
N ASN A 21 -12.32 16.46 10.72
CA ASN A 21 -11.43 17.27 11.56
C ASN A 21 -10.64 18.34 10.80
N VAL A 22 -10.29 18.13 9.53
CA VAL A 22 -9.48 19.11 8.78
C VAL A 22 -10.30 20.35 8.45
N GLN A 23 -11.58 20.18 8.11
CA GLN A 23 -12.46 21.29 7.76
C GLN A 23 -12.73 22.21 8.95
N LEU A 24 -12.83 21.66 10.17
CA LEU A 24 -13.05 22.46 11.38
C LEU A 24 -11.82 23.28 11.76
N GLN A 25 -10.61 22.72 11.63
CA GLN A 25 -9.37 23.47 11.86
C GLN A 25 -9.20 24.60 10.84
N LEU A 26 -9.50 24.35 9.56
CA LEU A 26 -9.35 25.35 8.50
C LEU A 26 -10.32 26.53 8.67
N GLN A 27 -11.57 26.29 9.09
CA GLN A 27 -12.52 27.37 9.42
C GLN A 27 -12.03 28.22 10.59
N SER A 28 -11.54 27.59 11.67
CA SER A 28 -11.05 28.33 12.83
C SER A 28 -9.84 29.22 12.52
N ALA A 29 -8.93 28.75 11.65
CA ALA A 29 -7.77 29.53 11.22
C ALA A 29 -8.17 30.75 10.38
N LEU A 30 -9.16 30.59 9.50
CA LEU A 30 -9.65 31.68 8.65
C LEU A 30 -10.35 32.79 9.46
N ASP A 31 -11.21 32.42 10.42
CA ASP A 31 -11.88 33.38 11.29
C ASP A 31 -10.89 34.15 12.17
N GLN A 32 -9.89 33.46 12.72
CA GLN A 32 -8.83 34.10 13.49
C GLN A 32 -8.05 35.13 12.64
N TYR A 33 -7.75 34.80 11.38
CA TYR A 33 -7.05 35.70 10.46
C TYR A 33 -7.85 36.98 10.14
N LEU A 34 -9.17 36.87 9.92
CA LEU A 34 -10.03 38.03 9.64
C LEU A 34 -10.13 39.01 10.82
N VAL A 35 -10.10 38.51 12.06
CA VAL A 35 -10.08 39.36 13.26
C VAL A 35 -8.73 40.07 13.42
N HIS A 36 -7.63 39.41 13.09
CA HIS A 36 -6.29 40.01 13.14
C HIS A 36 -6.11 41.13 12.10
N ALA A 37 -6.63 40.96 10.88
CA ALA A 37 -6.53 41.97 9.82
C ALA A 37 -7.17 43.34 10.20
N ARG A 38 -8.22 43.35 11.02
CA ARG A 38 -8.90 44.58 11.49
C ARG A 38 -8.05 45.44 12.43
N ASN A 39 -7.02 44.89 13.08
CA ASN A 39 -6.18 45.62 14.04
C ASN A 39 -4.95 46.29 13.38
N LEU A 40 -4.73 46.10 12.08
CA LEU A 40 -3.56 46.60 11.36
C LEU A 40 -3.73 48.04 10.82
N ASP A 41 -4.58 48.87 11.44
CA ASP A 41 -5.04 50.13 10.84
C ASP A 41 -4.19 51.39 11.21
N THR A 42 -3.14 51.32 12.04
CA THR A 42 -2.66 52.58 12.67
C THR A 42 -1.18 52.92 12.67
N THR A 43 -0.24 52.20 12.04
CA THR A 43 1.17 52.67 12.12
C THR A 43 2.16 52.22 11.04
N VAL A 44 1.76 51.41 10.06
CA VAL A 44 2.71 50.85 9.09
C VAL A 44 2.81 51.76 7.87
N SER A 45 3.99 52.35 7.63
CA SER A 45 4.25 53.06 6.38
C SER A 45 4.14 52.10 5.19
N ALA A 46 3.55 52.53 4.08
CA ALA A 46 3.38 51.70 2.87
C ALA A 46 4.67 51.00 2.41
N ASP A 47 5.82 51.65 2.62
CA ASP A 47 7.15 51.10 2.34
C ASP A 47 7.46 49.82 3.14
N VAL A 48 7.17 49.81 4.44
CA VAL A 48 7.35 48.62 5.31
C VAL A 48 6.43 47.49 4.88
N THR A 49 5.17 47.78 4.57
CA THR A 49 4.22 46.79 4.07
C THR A 49 4.75 46.10 2.81
N THR A 50 5.19 46.89 1.82
CA THR A 50 5.79 46.35 0.58
C THR A 50 7.04 45.53 0.86
N GLN A 51 7.93 45.99 1.75
CA GLN A 51 9.12 45.23 2.12
C GLN A 51 8.78 43.89 2.79
N CYS A 52 7.80 43.85 3.70
CA CYS A 52 7.35 42.60 4.33
C CYS A 52 6.81 41.61 3.31
N PHE A 53 5.93 42.05 2.40
CA PHE A 53 5.42 41.16 1.35
C PHE A 53 6.50 40.68 0.39
N ASN A 54 7.45 41.56 0.01
CA ASN A 54 8.58 41.16 -0.83
C ASN A 54 9.49 40.12 -0.16
N LEU A 55 9.55 40.11 1.18
CA LEU A 55 10.33 39.13 1.93
C LEU A 55 9.61 37.78 2.08
N TYR A 56 8.32 37.78 2.44
CA TYR A 56 7.60 36.56 2.81
C TYR A 56 6.80 35.92 1.68
N LEU A 57 6.41 36.65 0.63
CA LEU A 57 5.76 36.02 -0.54
C LEU A 57 6.67 34.99 -1.23
N PRO A 58 7.98 35.25 -1.44
CA PRO A 58 8.89 34.23 -1.95
C PRO A 58 8.96 33.00 -1.04
N MET A 59 8.97 33.20 0.29
CA MET A 59 8.97 32.08 1.25
C MET A 59 7.69 31.24 1.17
N LEU A 60 6.52 31.89 1.08
CA LEU A 60 5.25 31.17 0.88
C LEU A 60 5.23 30.37 -0.42
N ASN A 61 5.79 30.93 -1.50
CA ASN A 61 5.94 30.20 -2.77
C ASN A 61 6.89 29.00 -2.63
N GLU A 62 7.97 29.13 -1.87
CA GLU A 62 8.91 28.05 -1.59
C GLU A 62 8.25 26.93 -0.77
N VAL A 63 7.45 27.28 0.24
CA VAL A 63 6.66 26.30 1.03
C VAL A 63 5.70 25.53 0.11
N ALA A 64 4.98 26.21 -0.78
CA ALA A 64 4.08 25.57 -1.73
C ALA A 64 4.82 24.69 -2.76
N ALA A 65 5.96 25.14 -3.27
CA ALA A 65 6.79 24.37 -4.20
C ALA A 65 7.35 23.10 -3.55
N THR A 66 7.79 23.21 -2.29
CA THR A 66 8.29 22.09 -1.48
C THR A 66 7.18 21.06 -1.23
N PHE A 67 5.98 21.52 -0.86
CA PHE A 67 4.81 20.64 -0.72
C PHE A 67 4.53 19.88 -2.01
N SER A 68 4.39 20.58 -3.14
CA SER A 68 4.07 19.96 -4.43
C SER A 68 5.12 18.91 -4.84
N THR A 69 6.41 19.25 -4.69
CA THR A 69 7.50 18.35 -5.04
C THR A 69 7.53 17.12 -4.14
N SER A 70 7.39 17.31 -2.83
CA SER A 70 7.44 16.22 -1.84
C SER A 70 6.23 15.29 -2.00
N TYR A 71 5.05 15.85 -2.24
CA TYR A 71 3.84 15.07 -2.42
C TYR A 71 3.93 14.19 -3.68
N GLN A 72 4.40 14.76 -4.79
CA GLN A 72 4.65 14.00 -6.01
C GLN A 72 5.74 12.95 -5.84
N ALA A 73 6.77 13.22 -5.03
CA ALA A 73 7.79 12.23 -4.72
C ALA A 73 7.21 11.02 -3.94
N CYS A 74 6.30 11.26 -2.98
CA CYS A 74 5.59 10.20 -2.27
C CYS A 74 4.85 9.27 -3.26
N ILE A 75 4.02 9.85 -4.12
CA ILE A 75 3.21 9.10 -5.11
C ILE A 75 4.11 8.37 -6.10
N SER A 76 5.13 9.05 -6.63
CA SER A 76 6.05 8.45 -7.60
C SER A 76 6.78 7.26 -7.01
N THR A 77 7.19 7.34 -5.74
CA THR A 77 7.87 6.25 -5.05
C THR A 77 6.93 5.06 -4.85
N ALA A 78 5.73 5.31 -4.32
CA ALA A 78 4.72 4.27 -4.12
C ALA A 78 4.35 3.54 -5.43
N ASN A 79 4.19 4.29 -6.52
CA ASN A 79 3.91 3.72 -7.84
C ASN A 79 5.08 2.87 -8.37
N ALA A 80 6.32 3.34 -8.20
CA ALA A 80 7.50 2.60 -8.63
C ALA A 80 7.66 1.29 -7.85
N GLU A 81 7.46 1.33 -6.53
CA GLU A 81 7.50 0.15 -5.67
C GLU A 81 6.38 -0.84 -6.02
N THR A 82 5.16 -0.34 -6.24
CA THR A 82 4.02 -1.18 -6.64
C THR A 82 4.27 -1.84 -7.99
N ALA A 83 4.84 -1.10 -8.95
CA ALA A 83 5.19 -1.66 -10.26
C ALA A 83 6.28 -2.74 -10.15
N ASN A 84 7.27 -2.55 -9.28
CA ASN A 84 8.30 -3.56 -9.03
C ASN A 84 7.70 -4.83 -8.40
N LEU A 85 6.90 -4.66 -7.34
CA LEU A 85 6.27 -5.78 -6.64
C LEU A 85 5.34 -6.58 -7.55
N THR A 86 4.54 -5.92 -8.39
CA THR A 86 3.66 -6.59 -9.35
C THR A 86 4.44 -7.25 -10.47
N ALA A 87 5.52 -6.64 -10.97
CA ALA A 87 6.39 -7.27 -11.96
C ALA A 87 7.06 -8.55 -11.44
N GLU A 88 7.42 -8.61 -10.15
CA GLU A 88 7.92 -9.84 -9.53
C GLU A 88 6.81 -10.89 -9.39
N ALA A 89 5.62 -10.49 -8.95
CA ALA A 89 4.47 -11.38 -8.88
C ALA A 89 4.12 -11.99 -10.25
N ASP A 90 4.22 -11.22 -11.33
CA ASP A 90 4.01 -11.69 -12.70
C ASP A 90 5.01 -12.78 -13.10
N LYS A 91 6.27 -12.69 -12.66
CA LYS A 91 7.26 -13.76 -12.89
C LYS A 91 6.86 -15.02 -12.15
N GLN A 92 6.47 -14.91 -10.88
CA GLN A 92 5.98 -16.05 -10.09
C GLN A 92 4.74 -16.69 -10.73
N GLN A 93 3.83 -15.86 -11.25
CA GLN A 93 2.65 -16.34 -11.96
C GLN A 93 3.01 -17.17 -13.19
N LYS A 94 4.06 -16.79 -13.95
CA LYS A 94 4.55 -17.56 -15.10
C LYS A 94 5.17 -18.90 -14.68
N ILE A 95 5.86 -18.94 -13.53
CA ILE A 95 6.40 -20.18 -12.97
C ILE A 95 5.26 -21.15 -12.66
N TYR A 96 4.22 -20.71 -11.93
CA TYR A 96 3.07 -21.56 -11.64
C TYR A 96 2.35 -22.03 -12.90
N GLN A 97 2.21 -21.17 -13.92
CA GLN A 97 1.62 -21.58 -15.20
C GLN A 97 2.42 -22.69 -15.88
N ALA A 98 3.76 -22.62 -15.85
CA ALA A 98 4.62 -23.65 -16.41
C ALA A 98 4.50 -24.97 -15.62
N GLU A 99 4.50 -24.91 -14.29
CA GLU A 99 4.34 -26.09 -13.44
C GLU A 99 2.99 -26.78 -13.68
N VAL A 100 1.89 -26.01 -13.71
CA VAL A 100 0.55 -26.55 -14.00
C VAL A 100 0.48 -27.12 -15.42
N THR A 101 1.11 -26.47 -16.40
CA THR A 101 1.16 -26.99 -17.77
C THR A 101 1.90 -28.34 -17.83
N SER A 102 3.00 -28.48 -17.09
CA SER A 102 3.74 -29.73 -16.99
C SER A 102 2.89 -30.84 -16.36
N LEU A 103 2.23 -30.54 -15.25
CA LEU A 103 1.29 -31.45 -14.57
C LEU A 103 0.20 -31.95 -15.54
N CYS A 104 -0.49 -31.01 -16.20
CA CYS A 104 -1.56 -31.37 -17.14
C CYS A 104 -1.03 -32.18 -18.33
N SER A 105 0.19 -31.90 -18.79
CA SER A 105 0.82 -32.63 -19.89
C SER A 105 1.13 -34.08 -19.52
N ALA A 106 1.57 -34.35 -18.29
CA ALA A 106 1.81 -35.70 -17.79
C ALA A 106 0.52 -36.54 -17.81
N PHE A 107 -0.59 -35.98 -17.31
CA PHE A 107 -1.90 -36.65 -17.39
C PHE A 107 -2.40 -36.81 -18.82
N THR A 108 -2.25 -35.78 -19.64
CA THR A 108 -2.74 -35.82 -21.03
C THR A 108 -1.97 -36.80 -21.90
N ALA A 109 -0.68 -37.04 -21.63
CA ALA A 109 0.12 -38.05 -22.31
C ALA A 109 -0.49 -39.46 -22.19
N CYS A 110 -1.09 -39.76 -21.03
CA CYS A 110 -1.76 -41.04 -20.79
C CYS A 110 -2.99 -41.29 -21.68
N ASN A 111 -3.56 -40.25 -22.31
CA ASN A 111 -4.71 -40.42 -23.22
C ASN A 111 -4.37 -41.15 -24.51
N SER A 112 -3.08 -41.29 -24.82
CA SER A 112 -2.62 -41.97 -26.03
C SER A 112 -2.45 -43.49 -25.87
N ASP A 113 -2.62 -44.02 -24.65
CA ASP A 113 -2.48 -45.44 -24.36
C ASP A 113 -3.72 -46.23 -24.78
N ASN A 114 -3.55 -47.16 -25.73
CA ASN A 114 -4.64 -48.01 -26.23
C ASN A 114 -4.90 -49.22 -25.34
N ASP A 115 -3.93 -49.61 -24.51
CA ASP A 115 -4.12 -50.67 -23.52
C ASP A 115 -4.75 -50.08 -22.26
N THR A 116 -5.94 -50.57 -21.90
CA THR A 116 -6.70 -50.05 -20.76
C THR A 116 -5.97 -50.21 -19.42
N THR A 117 -5.16 -51.26 -19.26
CA THR A 117 -4.39 -51.47 -18.03
C THR A 117 -3.27 -50.44 -17.93
N ASN A 118 -2.54 -50.20 -19.02
CA ASN A 118 -1.50 -49.19 -19.10
C ASN A 118 -2.07 -47.79 -18.97
N PHE A 119 -3.23 -47.52 -19.57
CA PHE A 119 -3.97 -46.28 -19.38
C PHE A 119 -4.17 -45.98 -17.89
N PHE A 120 -4.74 -46.91 -17.11
CA PHE A 120 -4.94 -46.70 -15.68
C PHE A 120 -3.63 -46.57 -14.89
N LYS A 121 -2.63 -47.39 -15.21
CA LYS A 121 -1.31 -47.31 -14.56
C LYS A 121 -0.59 -45.99 -14.86
N CYS A 122 -0.70 -45.47 -16.08
CA CYS A 122 -0.12 -44.19 -16.48
C CYS A 122 -0.71 -43.05 -15.64
N TYR A 123 -2.03 -43.00 -15.50
CA TYR A 123 -2.71 -42.01 -14.66
C TYR A 123 -2.32 -42.12 -13.18
N ALA A 124 -2.22 -43.35 -12.65
CA ALA A 124 -1.77 -43.58 -11.28
C ALA A 124 -0.32 -43.08 -11.07
N ASN A 125 0.59 -43.41 -12.00
CA ASN A 125 1.99 -42.98 -11.93
C ASN A 125 2.13 -41.45 -12.07
N ALA A 126 1.37 -40.81 -12.96
CA ALA A 126 1.36 -39.35 -13.09
C ALA A 126 0.88 -38.69 -11.79
N ALA A 127 -0.21 -39.21 -11.20
CA ALA A 127 -0.69 -38.72 -9.91
C ALA A 127 0.32 -38.92 -8.78
N GLU A 128 0.98 -40.08 -8.71
CA GLU A 128 2.00 -40.38 -7.70
C GLU A 128 3.24 -39.49 -7.85
N SER A 129 3.70 -39.27 -9.09
CA SER A 129 4.84 -38.39 -9.40
C SER A 129 4.55 -36.94 -8.99
N ASP A 130 3.33 -36.47 -9.27
CA ASP A 130 3.06 -35.03 -9.25
C ASP A 130 2.30 -34.57 -8.00
N VAL A 131 1.90 -35.48 -7.10
CA VAL A 131 1.22 -35.12 -5.84
C VAL A 131 2.02 -34.10 -5.02
N SER A 132 3.35 -34.27 -4.93
CA SER A 132 4.22 -33.32 -4.22
C SER A 132 4.28 -31.97 -4.93
N VAL A 133 4.23 -31.96 -6.26
CA VAL A 133 4.22 -30.73 -7.05
C VAL A 133 2.92 -29.96 -6.81
N ILE A 134 1.78 -30.65 -6.78
CA ILE A 134 0.47 -30.04 -6.49
C ILE A 134 0.46 -29.39 -5.10
N TYR A 135 0.99 -30.09 -4.07
CA TYR A 135 1.11 -29.51 -2.72
C TYR A 135 2.05 -28.30 -2.70
N GLY A 136 3.17 -28.37 -3.43
CA GLY A 136 4.10 -27.24 -3.60
C GLY A 136 3.42 -26.03 -4.24
N ILE A 137 2.70 -26.23 -5.35
CA ILE A 137 1.94 -25.16 -6.02
C ILE A 137 0.94 -24.54 -5.06
N ALA A 138 0.15 -25.35 -4.34
CA ALA A 138 -0.88 -24.84 -3.44
C ALA A 138 -0.30 -23.98 -2.31
N THR A 139 0.75 -24.46 -1.65
CA THR A 139 1.41 -23.76 -0.53
C THR A 139 2.18 -22.53 -0.99
N ASN A 140 2.93 -22.64 -2.09
CA ASN A 140 3.68 -21.53 -2.65
C ASN A 140 2.75 -20.44 -3.21
N ALA A 141 1.67 -20.81 -3.91
CA ALA A 141 0.72 -19.84 -4.44
C ALA A 141 0.01 -19.07 -3.32
N ALA A 142 -0.38 -19.74 -2.23
CA ALA A 142 -0.95 -19.08 -1.06
C ALA A 142 0.06 -18.10 -0.43
N SER A 143 1.32 -18.51 -0.30
CA SER A 143 2.39 -17.67 0.24
C SER A 143 2.66 -16.46 -0.65
N SER A 144 2.74 -16.65 -1.97
CA SER A 144 2.94 -15.60 -2.96
C SER A 144 1.78 -14.61 -2.97
N ALA A 145 0.54 -15.08 -2.91
CA ALA A 145 -0.64 -14.23 -2.84
C ALA A 145 -0.65 -13.38 -1.56
N ASN A 146 -0.34 -13.99 -0.42
CA ASN A 146 -0.24 -13.26 0.85
C ASN A 146 0.90 -12.25 0.83
N SER A 147 2.08 -12.63 0.31
CA SER A 147 3.23 -11.74 0.18
C SER A 147 2.94 -10.54 -0.71
N LEU A 148 2.25 -10.75 -1.84
CA LEU A 148 1.85 -9.66 -2.73
C LEU A 148 0.86 -8.73 -2.05
N SER A 149 -0.19 -9.28 -1.44
CA SER A 149 -1.23 -8.50 -0.76
C SER A 149 -0.64 -7.66 0.38
N THR A 150 0.15 -8.27 1.25
CA THR A 150 0.82 -7.58 2.36
C THR A 150 1.83 -6.55 1.88
N GLY A 151 2.58 -6.85 0.81
CA GLY A 151 3.51 -5.89 0.19
C GLY A 151 2.79 -4.66 -0.38
N ILE A 152 1.67 -4.85 -1.09
CA ILE A 152 0.86 -3.73 -1.61
C ILE A 152 0.31 -2.89 -0.47
N GLN A 153 -0.22 -3.53 0.59
CA GLN A 153 -0.72 -2.80 1.75
C GLN A 153 0.38 -1.97 2.43
N ALA A 154 1.58 -2.54 2.60
CA ALA A 154 2.71 -1.82 3.18
C ALA A 154 3.13 -0.59 2.35
N ILE A 155 3.08 -0.69 1.02
CA ILE A 155 3.34 0.45 0.12
C ILE A 155 2.27 1.53 0.30
N GLN A 156 0.99 1.16 0.34
CA GLN A 156 -0.11 2.11 0.57
C GLN A 156 -0.01 2.81 1.92
N ASP A 157 0.34 2.07 2.97
CA ASP A 157 0.51 2.62 4.31
C ASP A 157 1.69 3.61 4.34
N THR A 158 2.76 3.32 3.61
CA THR A 158 3.93 4.20 3.48
C THR A 158 3.61 5.45 2.67
N GLU A 159 2.88 5.31 1.56
CA GLU A 159 2.40 6.43 0.75
C GLU A 159 1.52 7.37 1.59
N TYR A 160 0.58 6.80 2.35
CA TYR A 160 -0.30 7.57 3.22
C TYR A 160 0.49 8.35 4.29
N GLN A 161 1.47 7.70 4.92
CA GLN A 161 2.32 8.37 5.91
C GLN A 161 3.16 9.50 5.28
N CYS A 162 3.73 9.27 4.10
CA CYS A 162 4.54 10.24 3.39
C CYS A 162 3.70 11.48 2.98
N THR A 163 2.54 11.25 2.37
CA THR A 163 1.64 12.32 1.93
C THR A 163 1.07 13.10 3.11
N ASN A 164 0.66 12.42 4.18
CA ASN A 164 0.14 13.09 5.38
C ASN A 164 1.21 13.91 6.11
N THR A 165 2.44 13.41 6.18
CA THR A 165 3.58 14.16 6.73
C THR A 165 3.87 15.41 5.89
N THR A 166 3.84 15.26 4.57
CA THR A 166 4.03 16.37 3.62
C THR A 166 2.97 17.45 3.78
N GLU A 167 1.69 17.04 3.91
CA GLU A 167 0.57 17.97 4.18
C GLU A 167 0.71 18.66 5.53
N SER A 168 1.08 17.91 6.58
CA SER A 168 1.27 18.48 7.92
C SER A 168 2.40 19.51 7.96
N ASN A 169 3.51 19.24 7.27
CA ASN A 169 4.61 20.19 7.11
C ASN A 169 4.15 21.43 6.34
N TYR A 170 3.43 21.26 5.23
CA TYR A 170 2.89 22.39 4.47
C TYR A 170 2.03 23.32 5.32
N VAL A 171 1.09 22.77 6.09
CA VAL A 171 0.23 23.57 6.98
C VAL A 171 1.05 24.29 8.04
N ARG A 172 1.96 23.59 8.71
CA ARG A 172 2.81 24.16 9.75
C ARG A 172 3.70 25.28 9.21
N ASP A 173 4.39 25.03 8.10
CA ASP A 173 5.38 25.94 7.54
C ASP A 173 4.70 27.17 6.91
N THR A 174 3.50 26.99 6.34
CA THR A 174 2.64 28.08 5.89
C THR A 174 2.23 28.97 7.06
N ALA A 175 1.74 28.37 8.16
CA ALA A 175 1.33 29.11 9.36
C ALA A 175 2.52 29.89 9.96
N ALA A 176 3.68 29.25 10.10
CA ALA A 176 4.89 29.90 10.60
C ALA A 176 5.32 31.08 9.72
N THR A 177 5.19 30.95 8.39
CA THR A 177 5.52 32.05 7.47
C THR A 177 4.53 33.22 7.59
N TYR A 178 3.24 32.94 7.81
CA TYR A 178 2.26 33.99 8.08
C TYR A 178 2.48 34.69 9.43
N ASP A 179 2.88 33.96 10.47
CA ASP A 179 3.22 34.55 11.78
C ASP A 179 4.41 35.52 11.66
N LEU A 180 5.41 35.17 10.83
CA LEU A 180 6.54 36.04 10.53
C LEU A 180 6.13 37.27 9.71
N LEU A 181 5.22 37.10 8.74
CA LEU A 181 4.65 38.22 7.99
C LEU A 181 3.87 39.17 8.89
N ASP A 182 2.99 38.66 9.76
CA ASP A 182 2.25 39.47 10.74
C ASP A 182 3.21 40.22 11.68
N SER A 183 4.22 39.52 12.18
CA SER A 183 5.28 40.12 13.00
C SER A 183 6.00 41.25 12.27
N CYS A 184 6.31 41.08 10.98
CA CYS A 184 6.93 42.12 10.17
C CYS A 184 6.02 43.33 9.97
N LEU A 185 4.74 43.09 9.69
CA LEU A 185 3.76 44.16 9.54
C LEU A 185 3.57 44.93 10.84
N LYS A 186 3.62 44.25 12.00
CA LYS A 186 3.41 44.87 13.31
C LYS A 186 4.65 45.57 13.87
N TYR A 187 5.83 44.98 13.70
CA TYR A 187 7.07 45.45 14.33
C TYR A 187 8.08 46.06 13.35
N GLY A 188 7.77 46.04 12.05
CA GLY A 188 8.65 46.49 10.98
C GLY A 188 9.52 45.35 10.42
N VAL A 189 10.27 45.68 9.36
CA VAL A 189 11.15 44.74 8.68
C VAL A 189 12.24 44.25 9.67
N PRO A 190 12.47 42.92 9.79
CA PRO A 190 13.54 42.39 10.61
C PRO A 190 14.89 43.02 10.21
N THR A 191 15.58 43.66 11.15
CA THR A 191 16.87 44.34 10.87
C THR A 191 18.07 43.39 10.89
N THR A 192 17.87 42.15 11.33
CA THR A 192 18.92 41.13 11.32
C THR A 192 18.94 40.39 9.99
N SER A 193 19.84 40.82 9.11
CA SER A 193 20.53 39.94 8.16
C SER A 193 21.37 38.94 8.96
N THR A 194 20.72 38.07 9.73
CA THR A 194 21.38 36.88 10.28
C THR A 194 21.45 35.92 9.11
N ALA A 195 22.66 35.81 8.58
CA ALA A 195 23.04 34.97 7.47
C ALA A 195 22.29 33.64 7.48
N ALA A 196 21.81 33.26 6.29
CA ALA A 196 21.17 31.99 5.99
C ALA A 196 21.84 30.83 6.76
N PRO A 197 21.06 29.85 7.25
CA PRO A 197 21.60 28.67 7.90
C PRO A 197 22.62 28.03 6.96
N SER A 198 23.89 28.25 7.27
CA SER A 198 24.99 27.57 6.62
C SER A 198 24.80 26.10 6.95
N SER A 199 24.63 25.31 5.89
CA SER A 199 24.57 23.86 5.92
C SER A 199 25.77 23.32 6.69
N THR A 200 25.62 23.09 7.99
CA THR A 200 26.59 22.32 8.77
C THR A 200 26.39 20.88 8.37
N SER A 201 27.24 20.42 7.44
CA SER A 201 27.36 19.02 7.08
C SER A 201 27.52 18.15 8.34
N PRO A 202 26.92 16.94 8.34
CA PRO A 202 26.93 16.06 9.48
C PRO A 202 28.37 15.66 9.82
N VAL A 203 28.80 16.00 11.04
CA VAL A 203 30.01 15.46 11.63
C VAL A 203 29.75 14.00 11.99
N ASP A 204 30.39 13.13 11.21
CA ASP A 204 30.62 11.73 11.52
C ASP A 204 31.20 11.62 12.93
N SER A 205 30.41 11.08 13.85
CA SER A 205 30.89 10.61 15.15
C SER A 205 30.59 9.12 15.23
N SER A 206 31.32 8.38 14.40
CA SER A 206 31.79 7.04 14.73
C SER A 206 32.38 6.99 16.14
N SER A 207 31.84 6.11 16.99
CA SER A 207 32.55 5.26 17.96
C SER A 207 31.67 4.95 19.18
N GLY A 208 31.32 3.67 19.36
CA GLY A 208 30.60 3.22 20.55
C GLY A 208 30.12 1.77 20.40
N ALA A 209 31.01 0.84 20.72
CA ALA A 209 30.95 -0.61 20.54
C ALA A 209 29.68 -1.33 21.08
N PRO A 210 29.38 -2.54 20.55
CA PRO A 210 28.23 -3.33 20.95
C PRO A 210 28.42 -3.99 22.32
N VAL A 211 27.44 -3.82 23.20
CA VAL A 211 27.28 -4.66 24.39
C VAL A 211 26.56 -5.95 23.98
N THR A 212 27.34 -7.00 23.84
CA THR A 212 26.89 -8.38 23.84
C THR A 212 26.50 -8.75 25.27
N ASP A 213 25.21 -8.97 25.54
CA ASP A 213 24.82 -9.78 26.69
C ASP A 213 24.01 -10.97 26.19
N GLY A 214 24.67 -12.13 26.24
CA GLY A 214 24.12 -13.41 25.85
C GLY A 214 23.39 -14.01 27.04
N THR A 215 22.08 -14.14 26.93
CA THR A 215 21.35 -15.12 27.74
C THR A 215 20.78 -16.18 26.81
N THR A 216 21.63 -17.17 26.54
CA THR A 216 21.30 -18.43 25.91
C THR A 216 20.66 -19.31 26.98
N VAL A 217 19.36 -19.58 26.89
CA VAL A 217 18.75 -20.68 27.64
C VAL A 217 18.30 -21.72 26.64
N VAL A 218 18.96 -22.86 26.77
CA VAL A 218 18.97 -23.99 25.87
C VAL A 218 17.98 -25.03 26.36
N ALA A 219 17.23 -25.56 25.39
CA ALA A 219 16.76 -26.93 25.27
C ALA A 219 15.54 -27.45 26.05
N SER A 220 14.94 -28.41 25.32
CA SER A 220 14.18 -29.58 25.74
C SER A 220 12.67 -29.38 25.69
N SER A 221 11.87 -30.23 25.04
CA SER A 221 12.16 -31.52 24.39
C SER A 221 10.87 -32.01 23.72
N THR A 222 11.02 -32.59 22.52
CA THR A 222 10.43 -33.85 22.05
C THR A 222 9.00 -34.22 22.49
N ALA A 223 8.06 -34.24 21.54
CA ALA A 223 6.96 -35.20 21.52
C ALA A 223 6.61 -35.53 20.07
N ALA A 224 7.20 -36.62 19.59
CA ALA A 224 6.72 -37.35 18.44
C ALA A 224 5.52 -38.20 18.87
N ALA A 225 4.41 -38.07 18.15
CA ALA A 225 3.32 -39.05 18.03
C ALA A 225 2.62 -38.69 16.72
N ASP A 226 3.07 -39.24 15.60
CA ASP A 226 2.49 -40.45 15.03
C ASP A 226 0.96 -40.43 15.13
N THR A 227 0.32 -39.84 14.12
CA THR A 227 -1.09 -40.07 13.85
C THR A 227 -1.17 -40.46 12.38
N THR A 228 -1.15 -41.76 12.17
CA THR A 228 -1.54 -42.46 10.95
C THR A 228 -2.82 -41.87 10.37
N VAL A 229 -2.69 -41.10 9.29
CA VAL A 229 -3.85 -40.69 8.48
C VAL A 229 -4.15 -41.82 7.51
N ALA A 230 -5.13 -42.66 7.89
CA ALA A 230 -5.73 -43.63 6.99
C ALA A 230 -6.45 -42.89 5.86
N VAL A 231 -5.86 -42.89 4.67
CA VAL A 231 -6.54 -42.46 3.43
C VAL A 231 -7.50 -43.58 3.04
N THR A 232 -8.76 -43.44 3.44
CA THR A 232 -9.85 -44.25 2.90
C THR A 232 -10.26 -43.67 1.54
N THR A 233 -9.81 -44.33 0.48
CA THR A 233 -10.26 -44.11 -0.90
C THR A 233 -11.73 -44.53 -1.01
N ALA A 234 -12.65 -43.58 -0.83
CA ALA A 234 -14.05 -43.77 -1.18
C ALA A 234 -14.19 -43.69 -2.71
N ALA A 235 -14.49 -44.83 -3.32
CA ALA A 235 -14.85 -44.92 -4.73
C ALA A 235 -16.13 -44.10 -5.02
N PRO A 236 -16.18 -43.33 -6.12
CA PRO A 236 -17.37 -42.59 -6.51
C PRO A 236 -18.37 -43.54 -7.16
N GLY A 237 -19.42 -43.88 -6.41
CA GLY A 237 -20.50 -44.75 -6.88
C GLY A 237 -21.86 -44.14 -6.60
N THR A 238 -22.55 -43.79 -7.69
CA THR A 238 -24.00 -43.61 -7.84
C THR A 238 -24.53 -42.18 -7.70
N ALA A 239 -24.87 -41.64 -8.88
CA ALA A 239 -25.56 -40.38 -9.13
C ALA A 239 -26.85 -40.24 -8.30
N ALA A 240 -26.97 -39.13 -7.59
CA ALA A 240 -28.27 -38.62 -7.14
C ALA A 240 -28.84 -37.69 -8.23
N PRO A 241 -30.14 -37.75 -8.50
CA PRO A 241 -30.73 -37.13 -9.68
C PRO A 241 -30.83 -35.61 -9.53
N ALA A 242 -30.49 -34.92 -10.63
CA ALA A 242 -30.69 -33.50 -10.80
C ALA A 242 -32.18 -33.16 -10.67
N THR A 243 -32.53 -32.43 -9.62
CA THR A 243 -33.79 -31.70 -9.55
C THR A 243 -33.70 -30.49 -10.47
N THR A 244 -34.36 -30.60 -11.62
CA THR A 244 -34.67 -29.51 -12.52
C THR A 244 -35.45 -28.42 -11.78
N ALA A 245 -34.81 -27.29 -11.51
CA ALA A 245 -35.49 -26.05 -11.16
C ALA A 245 -36.00 -25.41 -12.45
N THR A 246 -37.29 -25.59 -12.69
CA THR A 246 -38.06 -25.04 -13.78
C THR A 246 -37.92 -23.52 -13.81
N SER A 247 -37.39 -23.00 -14.91
CA SER A 247 -37.47 -21.60 -15.28
C SER A 247 -38.89 -21.28 -15.71
N GLY A 248 -39.61 -20.51 -14.90
CA GLY A 248 -40.97 -20.04 -15.16
C GLY A 248 -41.03 -18.53 -15.11
N THR A 249 -40.60 -17.90 -16.20
CA THR A 249 -40.86 -16.50 -16.54
C THR A 249 -42.37 -16.25 -16.60
N SER A 250 -42.84 -15.10 -16.10
CA SER A 250 -43.58 -14.09 -16.88
C SER A 250 -44.10 -12.97 -15.99
N ALA A 251 -43.48 -11.81 -16.17
CA ALA A 251 -44.17 -10.53 -16.08
C ALA A 251 -45.23 -10.46 -17.19
N SER A 252 -46.39 -9.88 -16.91
CA SER A 252 -47.20 -9.10 -17.87
C SER A 252 -48.34 -8.41 -17.13
N SER A 253 -48.33 -7.08 -17.26
CA SER A 253 -49.40 -6.11 -16.97
C SER A 253 -49.64 -5.72 -15.51
#